data_AF-A0A0C3AZW0-F1
#
_entry.id   AF-A0A0C3AZW0-F1
#
_cell.length_a   1.000
_cell.length_b   1.000
_cell.length_c   1.000
_cell.angle_alpha   90.00
_cell.angle_beta   90.00
_cell.angle_gamma   90.00
#
_symmetry.space_group_name_H-M   'P 1'
#
loop_
_entity.id
_entity.type
_entity.pdbx_description
1 polymer ?
#
loop_
_entity_poly.entity_id
_entity_poly.type
_entity_poly.pdbx_seq_one_letter_code
_entity_poly.pdbx_strand_id
1 'polypeptide(L)' 'ERRRPHTLSTLGVELHIPNLVNMVRRFLFEQLNPNDHHDTSEIPLSACPHYDDHIYVFNSACARFYTPSDLSGI' A
#
# COMPACT_ATOMS: atom_id res chain seq x y z
N GLU A 1 16.51 -9.26 -7.33
CA GLU A 1 15.11 -8.82 -7.12
C GLU A 1 14.61 -9.44 -5.82
N ARG A 2 14.11 -8.65 -4.86
CA ARG A 2 13.55 -9.23 -3.62
C ARG A 2 12.15 -9.75 -3.94
N ARG A 3 11.81 -10.98 -3.57
CA ARG A 3 10.44 -11.49 -3.66
C ARG A 3 9.57 -10.68 -2.70
N ARG A 4 8.75 -9.79 -3.25
CA ARG A 4 7.83 -8.96 -2.47
C ARG A 4 6.55 -9.75 -2.14
N PRO A 5 5.85 -9.37 -1.06
CA PRO A 5 4.56 -9.92 -0.74
C PRO A 5 3.57 -9.66 -1.89
N HIS A 6 2.74 -10.66 -2.15
CA HIS A 6 1.79 -10.68 -3.27
C HIS A 6 0.34 -10.64 -2.79
N THR A 7 0.11 -10.48 -1.48
CA THR A 7 -1.22 -10.26 -0.91
C THR A 7 -1.22 -8.97 -0.11
N LEU A 8 -2.37 -8.29 -0.04
CA LEU A 8 -2.49 -7.03 0.71
C LEU A 8 -2.18 -7.20 2.19
N SER A 9 -2.59 -8.32 2.80
CA SER A 9 -2.34 -8.59 4.22
C SER A 9 -0.84 -8.71 4.51
N THR A 10 -0.11 -9.47 3.69
CA THR A 10 1.34 -9.66 3.88
C THR A 10 2.12 -8.39 3.53
N LEU A 11 1.66 -7.62 2.55
CA LEU A 11 2.23 -6.32 2.22
C LEU A 11 1.98 -5.29 3.34
N GLY A 12 0.80 -5.30 3.96
CA GLY A 12 0.49 -4.43 5.09
C GLY A 12 1.43 -4.66 6.27
N VAL A 13 1.78 -5.91 6.55
CA VAL A 13 2.79 -6.24 7.57
C VAL A 13 4.18 -5.73 7.18
N GLU A 14 4.62 -5.94 5.93
CA GLU A 14 5.93 -5.45 5.46
C GLU A 14 6.05 -3.92 5.56
N LEU A 15 5.00 -3.20 5.18
CA LEU A 15 4.96 -1.74 5.17
C LEU A 15 4.65 -1.12 6.54
N HIS A 16 4.37 -1.92 7.57
CA HIS A 16 3.89 -1.47 8.89
C HIS A 16 2.55 -0.70 8.81
N ILE A 17 1.69 -1.09 7.86
CA ILE A 17 0.34 -0.56 7.65
C ILE A 17 -0.64 -1.74 7.77
N PRO A 18 -1.00 -2.17 9.00
CA PRO A 18 -1.87 -3.34 9.18
C PRO A 18 -3.28 -3.14 8.60
N ASN A 19 -3.73 -1.89 8.49
CA ASN A 19 -5.04 -1.53 7.93
C ASN A 19 -5.04 -1.35 6.40
N LEU A 20 -3.96 -1.75 5.69
CA LEU A 20 -3.82 -1.56 4.25
C LEU A 20 -5.00 -2.17 3.46
N VAL A 21 -5.47 -3.35 3.87
CA VAL A 21 -6.63 -4.02 3.27
C VAL A 21 -7.86 -3.11 3.33
N ASN A 22 -8.15 -2.51 4.48
CA ASN A 22 -9.30 -1.64 4.67
C ASN A 22 -9.21 -0.37 3.80
N MET A 23 -8.00 0.19 3.67
CA MET A 23 -7.77 1.36 2.82
C MET A 23 -8.01 1.04 1.35
N VAL A 24 -7.51 -0.10 0.87
CA VAL A 24 -7.74 -0.54 -0.52
C VAL A 24 -9.22 -0.82 -0.77
N ARG A 25 -9.94 -1.44 0.16
CA ARG A 25 -11.38 -1.69 0.02
C ARG A 25 -12.19 -0.40 -0.10
N ARG A 26 -11.84 0.63 0.68
CA ARG A 26 -12.46 1.96 0.58
C ARG A 26 -12.11 2.66 -0.72
N PHE A 27 -10.84 2.63 -1.12
CA PHE A 27 -10.41 3.15 -2.41
C PHE A 27 -11.16 2.49 -3.58
N LEU A 28 -11.30 1.16 -3.57
CA LEU A 28 -12.08 0.45 -4.59
C LEU A 28 -13.55 0.85 -4.58
N PHE A 29 -14.13 1.08 -3.40
CA PHE A 29 -15.50 1.60 -3.30
C PHE A 29 -15.63 2.97 -4.00
N GLU A 30 -14.69 3.89 -3.78
CA GLU A 30 -14.66 5.20 -4.46
C GLU A 30 -14.58 5.06 -5.98
N GLN A 31 -13.70 4.18 -6.46
CA GLN A 31 -13.53 3.97 -7.90
C GLN A 31 -14.78 3.38 -8.56
N LEU A 32 -15.53 2.55 -7.84
CA LEU A 32 -16.77 1.94 -8.34
C LEU A 32 -17.98 2.90 -8.26
N ASN A 33 -17.94 3.90 -7.37
CA ASN A 33 -19.05 4.82 -7.12
C ASN A 33 -18.61 6.28 -7.28
N PRO A 34 -18.19 6.73 -8.48
CA PRO A 34 -17.60 8.05 -8.68
C PRO A 34 -18.58 9.23 -8.47
N ASN A 35 -19.89 8.96 -8.48
CA ASN A 35 -20.93 9.97 -8.21
C ASN A 35 -21.43 9.93 -6.76
N ASP A 36 -20.92 9.01 -5.95
CA ASP A 36 -21.22 8.97 -4.53
C ASP A 36 -20.39 10.05 -3.82
N HIS A 37 -21.08 11.00 -3.21
CA HIS A 37 -20.47 12.13 -2.52
C HIS A 37 -20.31 11.87 -1.02
N HIS A 38 -20.70 10.69 -0.54
CA HIS A 38 -20.48 10.30 0.84
C HIS A 38 -18.99 10.15 1.14
N ASP A 39 -18.61 10.55 2.35
CA ASP A 39 -17.27 10.28 2.84
C ASP A 39 -17.10 8.77 3.03
N THR A 40 -16.13 8.20 2.31
CA THR A 40 -15.84 6.76 2.35
C THR A 40 -15.27 6.32 3.70
N SER A 41 -14.87 7.27 4.54
CA SER A 41 -14.52 7.02 5.94
C SER A 41 -15.71 6.57 6.78
N GLU A 42 -16.93 7.01 6.44
CA GLU A 42 -18.19 6.72 7.13
C GLU A 42 -18.85 5.43 6.63
N ILE A 43 -18.44 4.95 5.45
CA ILE A 43 -18.99 3.75 4.85
C ILE A 43 -18.53 2.51 5.64
N PRO A 44 -19.47 1.66 6.10
CA PRO A 44 -19.13 0.43 6.78
C PRO A 44 -18.26 -0.45 5.87
N LEU A 45 -17.20 -1.04 6.42
CA LEU A 45 -16.36 -1.96 5.65
C LEU A 45 -17.15 -3.16 5.10
N SER A 46 -18.28 -3.54 5.69
CA SER A 46 -19.18 -4.57 5.14
C SER A 46 -19.83 -4.18 3.81
N ALA A 47 -19.95 -2.88 3.52
CA ALA A 47 -20.47 -2.36 2.26
C ALA A 47 -19.36 -2.19 1.21
N CYS A 48 -18.09 -2.19 1.62
CA CYS A 48 -16.97 -2.11 0.69
C CYS A 48 -16.73 -3.46 0.00
N PRO A 49 -16.32 -3.45 -1.28
CA PRO A 49 -15.95 -4.67 -1.98
C PRO A 49 -14.84 -5.41 -1.23
N HIS A 50 -14.87 -6.74 -1.30
CA HIS A 50 -13.81 -7.58 -0.76
C HIS A 50 -12.76 -7.82 -1.82
N TYR A 51 -11.49 -7.73 -1.47
CA TYR A 51 -10.38 -7.97 -2.39
C TYR A 51 -9.29 -8.77 -1.66
N ASP A 52 -9.19 -10.04 -2.03
CA ASP A 52 -8.19 -11.00 -1.52
C ASP A 52 -7.26 -11.53 -2.63
N ASP A 53 -7.38 -10.98 -3.84
CA ASP A 53 -6.58 -11.41 -4.99
C ASP A 53 -5.11 -10.97 -4.88
N HIS A 54 -4.29 -11.55 -5.76
CA HIS A 54 -2.88 -11.22 -5.83
C HIS A 54 -2.65 -9.79 -6.32
N ILE A 55 -1.74 -9.09 -5.66
CA ILE A 55 -1.28 -7.76 -6.04
C ILE A 55 0.11 -7.81 -6.67
N TYR A 56 0.34 -6.86 -7.58
CA TYR A 56 1.66 -6.61 -8.13
C TYR A 56 2.27 -5.38 -7.45
N VAL A 57 3.47 -5.53 -6.90
CA VAL A 57 4.21 -4.44 -6.26
C VAL A 57 5.30 -3.95 -7.21
N PHE A 58 5.11 -2.74 -7.74
CA PHE A 58 6.11 -2.07 -8.57
C PHE A 58 6.85 -1.02 -7.74
N ASN A 59 8.17 -1.18 -7.56
CA ASN A 59 8.98 -0.19 -6.87
C ASN A 59 9.43 0.87 -7.87
N SER A 60 8.80 2.06 -7.81
CA SER A 60 9.07 3.16 -8.73
C SER A 60 10.27 4.02 -8.34
N ALA A 61 10.77 3.91 -7.09
CA ALA A 61 11.89 4.73 -6.62
C ALA A 61 12.77 3.99 -5.60
N CYS A 62 14.04 3.79 -5.98
CA CYS A 62 15.09 3.31 -5.08
C CYS A 62 15.92 4.51 -4.58
N ALA A 63 15.77 4.91 -3.32
CA ALA A 63 16.66 5.87 -2.70
C ALA A 63 17.98 5.16 -2.31
N ARG A 64 19.10 5.61 -2.88
CA ARG A 64 20.44 5.10 -2.55
C ARG A 64 21.13 6.11 -1.64
N PHE A 65 21.25 5.77 -0.36
CA PHE A 65 22.01 6.59 0.59
C PHE A 65 23.49 6.26 0.43
N TYR A 66 24.31 7.24 0.08
CA TYR A 66 25.76 7.11 0.09
C TYR A 66 26.27 7.67 1.41
N THR A 67 26.83 6.83 2.26
CA THR A 67 27.62 7.34 3.39
C THR A 67 28.86 8.02 2.81
N PRO A 68 29.16 9.28 3.13
CA PRO A 68 30.43 9.88 2.74
C PRO A 68 31.51 9.00 3.37
N SER A 69 32.34 8.39 2.54
CA SER A 69 33.46 7.58 2.99
C SER A 69 34.32 8.45 3.90
N ASP A 70 34.51 8.02 5.16
CA ASP A 70 35.49 8.57 6.10
C ASP A 70 36.93 8.17 5.68
N LEU A 71 37.24 8.40 4.40
CA LEU A 71 38.49 8.03 3.74
C LEU A 71 38.95 9.19 2.84
N SER A 72 39.23 10.30 3.49
CA SER A 72 40.15 11.35 3.06
C SER A 72 40.55 12.05 4.36
N GLY A 73 41.32 11.41 5.22
CA GLY A 73 42.75 11.21 4.99
C GLY A 73 43.46 12.20 5.92
N ILE A 74 44.39 11.69 6.72
CA ILE A 74 45.25 12.44 7.65
C ILE A 74 45.98 13.57 6.89
#